data_AF-A0A6I4YIU6-F1
#
_entry.id   AF-A0A6I4YIU6-F1
#
_cell.length_a   1.000
_cell.length_b   1.000
_cell.length_c   1.000
_cell.angle_alpha   90.00
_cell.angle_beta   90.00
_cell.angle_gamma   90.00
#
_symmetry.space_group_name_H-M   'P 1'
#
loop_
_entity.id
_entity.type
_entity.pdbx_description
1 polymer ?
#
loop_
_entity_poly.entity_id
_entity_poly.type
_entity_poly.pdbx_seq_one_letter_code
_entity_poly.pdbx_strand_id
1 'polypeptide(L)'
;MRRAPALLLLSLLASLSAVAAGTPTPATPPAVPTSAQAEQLQRGETTYFLACAICHGDRLEGVSAPGLGGAAFRALYRTLPPRALHDLIRDTMPDDRRGTLSAQEVLDVTAYLLRENDLPRPEGALGAEMLDHVPPTR
;
A
#
# COMPACT_ATOMS: atom_id res chain seq x y z
N MET A 1 -18.95 16.62 78.35
CA MET A 1 -19.41 15.24 78.09
C MET A 1 -20.30 15.27 76.84
N ARG A 2 -19.91 14.55 75.77
CA ARG A 2 -20.70 13.87 74.68
C ARG A 2 -22.21 14.21 74.57
N ARG A 3 -22.89 14.40 73.42
CA ARG A 3 -22.73 14.17 71.94
C ARG A 3 -23.68 15.16 71.21
N ALA A 4 -23.58 15.48 69.92
CA ALA A 4 -24.16 14.75 68.78
C ALA A 4 -24.22 15.67 67.51
N PRO A 5 -24.45 15.15 66.29
CA PRO A 5 -23.98 15.69 65.00
C PRO A 5 -25.06 16.48 64.22
N ALA A 6 -24.64 17.24 63.19
CA ALA A 6 -25.53 17.71 62.14
C ALA A 6 -24.89 17.47 60.77
N LEU A 7 -25.52 16.57 60.03
CA LEU A 7 -25.30 16.30 58.61
C LEU A 7 -25.80 17.46 57.74
N LEU A 8 -25.36 17.41 56.48
CA LEU A 8 -26.10 17.75 55.26
C LEU A 8 -26.17 19.24 54.87
N LEU A 9 -25.39 19.59 53.83
CA LEU A 9 -25.88 19.87 52.46
C LEU A 9 -24.80 20.70 51.73
N LEU A 10 -24.15 20.13 50.72
CA LEU A 10 -23.42 20.94 49.75
C LEU A 10 -23.65 20.41 48.34
N SER A 11 -24.71 20.97 47.74
CA SER A 11 -24.81 21.46 46.37
C SER A 11 -24.23 20.63 45.23
N LEU A 12 -25.15 20.04 44.46
CA LEU A 12 -24.93 19.45 43.15
C LEU A 12 -24.51 20.54 42.14
N LEU A 13 -23.24 20.62 41.78
CA LEU A 13 -22.79 21.44 40.64
C LEU A 13 -22.98 20.66 39.34
N ALA A 14 -24.08 20.94 38.62
CA ALA A 14 -24.26 20.49 37.25
C ALA A 14 -23.28 21.24 36.34
N SER A 15 -22.25 20.54 35.84
CA SER A 15 -21.29 21.09 34.88
C SER A 15 -21.89 20.99 33.47
N LEU A 16 -22.26 22.13 32.89
CA LEU A 16 -22.73 22.20 31.50
C LEU A 16 -21.51 22.25 30.57
N SER A 17 -21.04 21.09 30.11
CA SER A 17 -20.01 21.01 29.07
C SER A 17 -20.64 21.33 27.72
N ALA A 18 -20.31 22.48 27.14
CA ALA A 18 -20.63 22.80 25.76
C ALA A 18 -19.78 21.90 24.83
N VAL A 19 -20.42 20.93 24.17
CA VAL A 19 -19.77 20.14 23.12
C VAL A 19 -19.65 21.04 21.89
N ALA A 20 -18.42 21.38 21.53
CA ALA A 20 -18.13 21.99 20.23
C ALA A 20 -18.36 20.91 19.17
N ALA A 21 -19.46 21.02 18.43
CA ALA A 21 -19.71 20.19 17.26
C ALA A 21 -18.70 20.57 16.17
N GLY A 22 -17.56 19.88 16.14
CA GLY A 22 -16.69 19.89 14.98
C GLY A 22 -17.46 19.34 13.79
N THR A 23 -17.55 20.11 12.71
CA THR A 23 -18.07 19.62 11.43
C THR A 23 -17.26 18.39 11.02
N PRO A 24 -17.87 17.21 10.85
CA PRO A 24 -17.14 16.04 10.39
C PRO A 24 -16.62 16.32 8.99
N THR A 25 -15.30 16.36 8.83
CA THR A 25 -14.65 16.32 7.53
C THR A 25 -15.15 15.05 6.83
N PRO A 26 -15.73 15.13 5.62
CA PRO A 26 -16.15 13.93 4.90
C PRO A 26 -14.93 13.03 4.72
N ALA A 27 -14.97 11.86 5.36
CA ALA A 27 -13.98 10.82 5.15
C ALA A 27 -14.16 10.29 3.72
N THR A 28 -13.18 10.51 2.85
CA THR A 28 -13.15 9.89 1.53
C THR A 28 -13.19 8.38 1.72
N PRO A 29 -14.21 7.66 1.19
CA PRO A 29 -14.26 6.21 1.31
C PRO A 29 -13.02 5.59 0.63
N PRO A 30 -12.53 4.45 1.11
CA PRO A 30 -11.40 3.77 0.48
C PRO A 30 -11.72 3.53 -1.00
N ALA A 31 -10.87 4.02 -1.89
CA ALA A 31 -11.08 3.92 -3.32
C ALA A 31 -11.15 2.44 -3.75
N VAL A 32 -12.32 2.06 -4.28
CA VAL A 32 -12.56 0.75 -4.91
C VAL A 32 -11.68 0.67 -6.17
N PRO A 33 -10.96 -0.44 -6.39
CA PRO A 33 -10.17 -0.62 -7.62
C PRO A 33 -11.06 -0.41 -8.84
N THR A 34 -10.57 0.32 -9.84
CA THR A 34 -11.21 0.33 -11.15
C THR A 34 -11.13 -1.08 -11.76
N SER A 35 -12.05 -1.44 -12.66
CA SER A 35 -11.98 -2.73 -13.37
C SER A 35 -10.63 -2.91 -14.06
N ALA A 36 -10.11 -1.86 -14.70
CA ALA A 36 -8.80 -1.85 -15.33
C ALA A 36 -7.64 -2.10 -14.34
N GLN A 37 -7.70 -1.54 -13.13
CA GLN A 37 -6.71 -1.81 -12.09
C GLN A 37 -6.77 -3.26 -11.64
N ALA A 38 -7.97 -3.81 -11.41
CA ALA A 38 -8.13 -5.19 -10.99
C ALA A 38 -7.60 -6.17 -12.06
N GLU A 39 -7.94 -5.94 -13.33
CA GLU A 39 -7.44 -6.73 -14.46
C GLU A 39 -5.91 -6.64 -14.59
N GLN A 40 -5.32 -5.45 -14.42
CA GLN A 40 -3.87 -5.27 -14.44
C GLN A 40 -3.18 -6.06 -13.32
N LEU A 41 -3.70 -5.99 -12.10
CA LEU A 41 -3.13 -6.72 -10.97
C LEU A 41 -3.19 -8.24 -11.18
N GLN A 42 -4.30 -8.74 -11.74
CA GLN A 42 -4.45 -10.17 -12.06
C GLN A 42 -3.46 -10.64 -13.15
N ARG A 43 -3.27 -9.83 -14.21
CA ARG A 43 -2.24 -10.13 -15.23
C ARG A 43 -0.83 -10.05 -14.65
N GLY A 44 -0.58 -9.09 -13.76
CA GLY A 44 0.69 -8.92 -13.05
C GLY A 44 1.03 -10.11 -12.16
N GLU A 45 0.05 -10.60 -11.39
CA GLU A 45 0.18 -11.83 -10.58
C GLU A 45 0.48 -13.05 -11.46
N THR A 46 -0.24 -13.19 -12.58
CA THR A 46 0.01 -14.28 -13.54
C THR A 46 1.43 -14.22 -14.10
N THR A 47 1.88 -13.01 -14.50
CA THR A 47 3.24 -12.78 -15.00
C THR A 47 4.27 -13.11 -13.92
N TYR A 48 4.04 -12.67 -12.68
CA TYR A 48 4.90 -12.97 -11.54
C TYR A 48 5.07 -14.48 -11.34
N PHE A 49 3.96 -15.21 -11.31
CA PHE A 49 3.98 -16.65 -11.10
C PHE A 49 4.75 -17.39 -12.20
N LEU A 50 4.55 -17.01 -13.47
CA LEU A 50 5.16 -17.68 -14.62
C LEU A 50 6.63 -17.29 -14.86
N ALA A 51 7.01 -16.06 -14.53
CA ALA A 51 8.31 -15.51 -14.90
C ALA A 51 9.26 -15.26 -13.71
N CYS A 52 8.74 -15.01 -12.52
CA CYS A 52 9.52 -14.49 -11.38
C CYS A 52 9.59 -15.48 -10.20
N ALA A 53 8.48 -16.15 -9.89
CA ALA A 53 8.33 -16.96 -8.67
C ALA A 53 9.33 -18.11 -8.56
N ILE A 54 9.81 -18.65 -9.68
CA ILE A 54 10.83 -19.72 -9.69
C ILE A 54 12.11 -19.35 -8.94
N CYS A 55 12.48 -18.06 -8.91
CA CYS A 55 13.65 -17.57 -8.19
C CYS A 55 13.29 -16.75 -6.94
N HIS A 56 12.22 -15.95 -7.04
CA HIS A 56 11.82 -14.99 -6.01
C HIS A 56 10.76 -15.52 -5.01
N GLY A 57 10.31 -16.77 -5.18
CA GLY A 57 9.29 -17.40 -4.33
C GLY A 57 7.87 -17.06 -4.76
N ASP A 58 6.93 -17.96 -4.52
CA ASP A 58 5.51 -17.79 -4.84
C ASP A 58 4.82 -16.76 -3.94
N ARG A 59 5.40 -16.47 -2.76
CA ARG A 59 4.93 -15.47 -1.79
C ARG A 59 5.94 -14.34 -1.59
N LEU A 60 6.78 -14.09 -2.59
CA LEU A 60 7.82 -13.05 -2.60
C LEU A 60 8.92 -13.27 -1.55
N GLU A 61 9.03 -14.45 -0.95
CA GLU A 61 9.93 -14.72 0.16
C GLU A 61 11.40 -14.85 -0.24
N GLY A 62 11.67 -15.04 -1.54
CA GLY A 62 12.99 -15.35 -2.07
C GLY A 62 13.32 -16.84 -1.90
N VAL A 63 13.87 -17.46 -2.95
CA VAL A 63 14.33 -18.86 -2.93
C VAL A 63 15.79 -18.92 -3.35
N SER A 64 16.06 -18.67 -4.62
CA SER A 64 17.41 -18.59 -5.20
C SER A 64 17.81 -17.15 -5.53
N ALA A 65 16.87 -16.20 -5.47
CA ALA A 65 17.06 -14.77 -5.63
C ALA A 65 16.48 -14.01 -4.42
N PRO A 66 16.80 -12.70 -4.25
CA PRO A 66 16.30 -11.91 -3.11
C PRO A 66 14.77 -11.93 -3.01
N GLY A 67 14.25 -11.92 -1.78
CA GLY A 67 12.82 -11.73 -1.56
C GLY A 67 12.34 -10.37 -2.08
N LEU A 68 11.18 -10.38 -2.74
CA LEU A 68 10.53 -9.19 -3.29
C LEU A 68 9.41 -8.68 -2.38
N GLY A 69 9.33 -9.23 -1.16
CA GLY A 69 8.43 -8.82 -0.10
C GLY A 69 9.17 -8.27 1.13
N GLY A 70 8.40 -7.79 2.10
CA GLY A 70 8.90 -7.51 3.46
C GLY A 70 9.56 -6.14 3.63
N ALA A 71 10.11 -5.92 4.84
CA ALA A 71 10.54 -4.59 5.27
C ALA A 71 11.72 -4.02 4.47
N ALA A 72 12.67 -4.86 4.07
CA ALA A 72 13.84 -4.44 3.30
C ALA A 72 13.44 -3.96 1.89
N PHE A 73 12.61 -4.74 1.18
CA PHE A 73 12.09 -4.36 -0.13
C PHE A 73 11.29 -3.05 -0.03
N ARG A 74 10.36 -2.97 0.93
CA ARG A 74 9.58 -1.74 1.16
C ARG A 74 10.45 -0.52 1.45
N ALA A 75 11.50 -0.68 2.26
CA ALA A 75 12.39 0.43 2.60
C ALA A 75 13.13 0.99 1.37
N LEU A 76 13.51 0.14 0.42
CA LEU A 76 14.16 0.56 -0.82
C LEU A 76 13.22 1.34 -1.74
N TYR A 77 11.99 0.86 -1.93
CA TYR A 77 11.09 1.40 -2.97
C TYR A 77 10.06 2.41 -2.46
N ARG A 78 9.82 2.55 -1.15
CA ARG A 78 8.77 3.44 -0.60
C ARG A 78 8.91 4.92 -0.98
N THR A 79 10.12 5.37 -1.29
CA THR A 79 10.42 6.77 -1.64
C THR A 79 10.75 6.95 -3.12
N LEU A 80 10.72 5.87 -3.90
CA LEU A 80 11.06 5.89 -5.32
C LEU A 80 9.79 5.92 -6.16
N PRO A 81 9.83 6.54 -7.35
CA PRO A 81 8.73 6.44 -8.29
C PRO A 81 8.61 5.00 -8.82
N PRO A 82 7.41 4.58 -9.30
CA PRO A 82 7.21 3.27 -9.92
C PRO A 82 8.24 2.94 -11.01
N ARG A 83 8.76 3.96 -11.71
CA ARG A 83 9.84 3.82 -12.70
C ARG A 83 11.04 3.05 -12.17
N ALA A 84 11.45 3.24 -10.92
CA ALA A 84 12.66 2.59 -10.40
C ALA A 84 12.53 1.06 -10.40
N LEU A 85 11.37 0.54 -9.99
CA LEU A 85 11.09 -0.89 -10.02
C LEU A 85 10.83 -1.37 -11.45
N HIS A 86 10.06 -0.61 -12.22
CA HIS A 86 9.76 -0.92 -13.62
C HIS A 86 11.02 -1.11 -14.46
N ASP A 87 11.97 -0.16 -14.38
CA ASP A 87 13.19 -0.19 -15.18
C ASP A 87 14.13 -1.31 -14.71
N LEU A 88 14.21 -1.58 -13.40
CA LEU A 88 14.94 -2.74 -12.90
C LEU A 88 14.39 -4.05 -13.49
N ILE A 89 13.07 -4.22 -13.51
CA ILE A 89 12.44 -5.41 -14.07
C ILE A 89 12.70 -5.48 -15.57
N ARG A 90 12.46 -4.40 -16.31
CA ARG A 90 12.69 -4.33 -17.76
C ARG A 90 14.12 -4.69 -18.15
N ASP A 91 15.09 -4.12 -17.45
CA ASP A 91 16.49 -4.17 -17.85
C ASP A 91 17.22 -5.39 -17.31
N THR A 92 16.70 -5.97 -16.23
CA THR A 92 17.40 -7.05 -15.52
C THR A 92 16.65 -8.36 -15.35
N MET A 93 15.35 -8.37 -15.59
CA MET A 93 14.53 -9.55 -15.36
C MET A 93 13.85 -10.06 -16.64
N PRO A 94 13.59 -11.37 -16.71
CA PRO A 94 14.17 -12.41 -15.86
C PRO A 94 15.67 -12.55 -16.10
N ASP A 95 16.46 -12.82 -15.05
CA ASP A 95 17.94 -12.76 -15.13
C ASP A 95 18.54 -13.69 -16.21
N ASP A 96 17.95 -14.88 -16.37
CA ASP A 96 18.36 -15.92 -17.31
C ASP A 96 17.81 -15.74 -18.74
N ARG A 97 16.81 -14.88 -18.92
CA ARG A 97 16.08 -14.69 -20.19
C ARG A 97 15.58 -13.26 -20.36
N ARG A 98 16.50 -12.30 -20.24
CA ARG A 98 16.20 -10.87 -20.38
C ARG A 98 15.53 -10.56 -21.72
N GLY A 99 14.60 -9.62 -21.72
CA GLY A 99 13.89 -9.19 -22.92
C GLY A 99 12.74 -10.10 -23.37
N THR A 100 12.41 -11.16 -22.62
CA THR A 100 11.25 -12.02 -22.96
C THR A 100 9.91 -11.45 -22.51
N LEU A 101 9.89 -10.53 -21.53
CA LEU A 101 8.67 -9.85 -21.11
C LEU A 101 8.36 -8.71 -22.08
N SER A 102 7.12 -8.63 -22.53
CA SER A 102 6.59 -7.48 -23.24
C SER A 102 6.51 -6.26 -22.32
N ALA A 103 6.44 -5.06 -22.91
CA ALA A 103 6.30 -3.83 -22.14
C ALA A 103 5.05 -3.83 -21.23
N GLN A 104 3.95 -4.46 -21.67
CA GLN A 104 2.74 -4.57 -20.87
C GLN A 104 2.93 -5.53 -19.68
N GLU A 105 3.60 -6.67 -19.88
CA GLU A 105 3.88 -7.60 -18.79
C GLU A 105 4.78 -6.96 -17.73
N VAL A 106 5.77 -6.15 -18.14
CA VAL A 106 6.62 -5.39 -17.20
C VAL A 106 5.79 -4.39 -16.39
N LEU A 107 4.89 -3.64 -17.03
CA LEU A 107 3.98 -2.72 -16.34
C LEU A 107 3.06 -3.45 -15.35
N ASP A 108 2.45 -4.55 -15.80
CA ASP A 108 1.50 -5.33 -15.01
C ASP A 108 2.18 -5.94 -13.77
N VAL A 109 3.36 -6.56 -13.93
CA VAL A 109 4.10 -7.14 -12.79
C VAL A 109 4.65 -6.06 -11.85
N THR A 110 5.01 -4.88 -12.38
CA THR A 110 5.39 -3.73 -11.54
C THR A 110 4.21 -3.30 -10.67
N ALA A 111 3.02 -3.14 -11.26
CA ALA A 111 1.81 -2.77 -10.53
C ALA A 111 1.45 -3.79 -9.44
N TYR A 112 1.58 -5.09 -9.75
CA TYR A 112 1.40 -6.18 -8.81
C TYR A 112 2.38 -6.09 -7.62
N LEU A 113 3.68 -5.95 -7.88
CA LEU A 113 4.68 -5.86 -6.81
C LEU A 113 4.51 -4.62 -5.93
N LEU A 114 4.09 -3.48 -6.51
CA LEU A 114 3.75 -2.29 -5.73
C LEU A 114 2.54 -2.55 -4.83
N ARG A 115 1.53 -3.27 -5.32
CA ARG A 115 0.33 -3.63 -4.55
C ARG A 115 0.64 -4.58 -3.40
N GLU A 116 1.37 -5.66 -3.65
CA GLU A 116 1.71 -6.66 -2.62
C GLU A 116 2.61 -6.10 -1.51
N ASN A 117 3.31 -5.00 -1.78
CA ASN A 117 4.19 -4.34 -0.83
C ASN A 117 3.62 -3.06 -0.21
N ASP A 118 2.34 -2.75 -0.45
CA ASP A 118 1.70 -1.50 -0.01
C ASP A 118 2.54 -0.24 -0.37
N LEU A 119 3.17 -0.27 -1.53
CA LEU A 119 4.00 0.80 -2.05
C LEU A 119 3.16 1.87 -2.77
N PRO A 120 3.68 3.11 -2.90
CA PRO A 120 3.04 4.16 -3.67
C PRO A 120 2.62 3.70 -5.07
N ARG A 121 1.33 3.82 -5.38
CA ARG A 121 0.76 3.46 -6.68
C ARG A 121 -0.40 4.39 -7.03
N PRO A 122 -0.69 4.62 -8.33
CA PRO A 122 -1.84 5.43 -8.71
C PRO A 122 -3.16 4.83 -8.26
N GLU A 123 -4.22 5.65 -8.21
CA GLU A 123 -5.57 5.17 -7.88
C GLU A 123 -6.14 4.21 -8.93
N GLY A 124 -5.72 4.35 -10.19
CA GLY A 124 -6.10 3.49 -11.32
C GLY A 124 -5.03 2.49 -11.71
N ALA A 125 -5.15 1.95 -12.94
CA ALA A 125 -4.11 1.14 -13.53
C ALA A 125 -2.84 1.98 -13.75
N LEU A 126 -1.67 1.39 -13.50
CA LEU A 126 -0.37 1.98 -13.79
C LEU A 126 -0.15 2.01 -15.30
N GLY A 127 -0.18 3.21 -15.87
CA GLY A 127 0.25 3.50 -17.24
C GLY A 127 1.70 3.98 -17.30
N ALA A 128 2.30 3.93 -18.49
CA ALA A 128 3.67 4.36 -18.73
C ALA A 128 3.90 5.85 -18.39
N GLU A 129 2.88 6.69 -18.60
CA GLU A 129 2.84 8.11 -18.28
C GLU A 129 2.88 8.40 -16.77
N MET A 130 2.52 7.41 -15.95
CA MET A 130 2.45 7.54 -14.49
C MET A 130 3.74 7.08 -13.80
N LEU A 131 4.68 6.49 -14.54
CA LEU A 131 5.89 5.88 -13.98
C LEU A 131 6.80 6.87 -13.26
N ASP A 132 6.87 8.12 -13.72
CA ASP A 132 7.75 9.16 -13.18
C ASP A 132 7.22 9.86 -11.93
N HIS A 133 5.92 9.72 -11.67
CA HIS A 133 5.27 10.43 -10.57
C HIS A 133 5.19 9.51 -9.38
N VAL A 134 5.76 9.92 -8.24
CA VAL A 134 5.53 9.25 -6.95
C VAL A 134 4.08 9.50 -6.57
N PRO A 135 3.20 8.48 -6.61
CA PRO A 135 1.81 8.66 -6.23
C PRO A 135 1.74 8.94 -4.72
N PRO A 136 0.74 9.68 -4.22
CA PRO A 136 0.58 9.84 -2.78
C PRO A 136 0.47 8.47 -2.11
N THR A 137 1.20 8.28 -1.01
CA THR A 137 1.04 7.09 -0.15
C THR A 137 -0.39 7.08 0.39
N ARG A 138 -1.07 5.94 0.30
CA ARG A 138 -2.32 5.71 1.05
C ARG A 138 -2.01 5.41 2.51
#